data_AF-A0A315V393-F1
#
_entry.id   AF-A0A315V393-F1
#
_cell.length_a   1.000
_cell.length_b   1.000
_cell.length_c   1.000
_cell.angle_alpha   90.00
_cell.angle_beta   90.00
_cell.angle_gamma   90.00
#
_symmetry.space_group_name_H-M   'P 1'
#
loop_
_entity.id
_entity.type
_entity.pdbx_description
1 polymer ?
#
loop_
_entity_poly.entity_id
_entity_poly.type
_entity_poly.pdbx_seq_one_letter_code
_entity_poly.pdbx_strand_id
1 'polypeptide(L)'
;PRYAALARSIQGEFPDAEVTGVVGRRASYEVEINEQLIFSKLETGGFPSEDDILAAVQAAYDGKPVQKITRKRYEPRYRELASVAKSEFPDADVSGFVGRTGSFEIVINGQLIFSKLETGGFPYEDDIINAVQAVYDGKPVEKITKSRPPCVIL
;
A
#
# COMPACT_ATOMS: atom_id res chain seq x y z
N PRO A 1 -17.43 14.35 3.69
CA PRO A 1 -17.61 12.89 3.47
C PRO A 1 -16.53 12.31 2.55
N ARG A 2 -15.90 11.18 2.90
CA ARG A 2 -14.80 10.58 2.10
C ARG A 2 -15.17 10.30 0.64
N TYR A 3 -16.43 9.92 0.40
CA TYR A 3 -16.99 9.77 -0.95
C TYR A 3 -16.83 11.05 -1.81
N ALA A 4 -17.11 12.23 -1.25
CA ALA A 4 -17.10 13.48 -2.01
C ALA A 4 -15.69 13.92 -2.42
N ALA A 5 -14.67 13.58 -1.62
CA ALA A 5 -13.28 13.85 -2.00
C ALA A 5 -12.87 12.93 -3.16
N LEU A 6 -13.11 11.62 -3.01
CA LEU A 6 -12.81 10.63 -4.04
C LEU A 6 -13.54 10.91 -5.36
N ALA A 7 -14.84 11.25 -5.30
CA ALA A 7 -15.63 11.56 -6.49
C ALA A 7 -15.08 12.79 -7.23
N ARG A 8 -14.59 13.80 -6.50
CA ARG A 8 -13.96 14.98 -7.11
C ARG A 8 -12.62 14.65 -7.76
N SER A 9 -11.79 13.82 -7.11
CA SER A 9 -10.51 13.38 -7.70
C SER A 9 -10.76 12.60 -8.99
N ILE A 10 -11.69 11.64 -8.97
CA ILE A 10 -12.05 10.85 -10.16
C ILE A 10 -12.61 11.75 -11.26
N GLN A 11 -13.57 12.64 -10.96
CA GLN A 11 -14.14 13.54 -11.97
C GLN A 11 -13.12 14.56 -12.52
N GLY A 12 -12.11 14.93 -11.75
CA GLY A 12 -11.04 15.82 -12.19
C GLY A 12 -10.09 15.15 -13.17
N GLU A 13 -9.79 13.87 -12.97
CA GLU A 13 -8.87 13.08 -13.80
C GLU A 13 -9.59 12.40 -14.98
N PHE A 14 -10.84 12.00 -14.76
CA PHE A 14 -11.72 11.31 -15.72
C PHE A 14 -13.06 12.07 -15.81
N PRO A 15 -13.15 13.16 -16.58
CA PRO A 15 -14.37 13.96 -16.69
C PRO A 15 -15.54 13.18 -17.31
N ASP A 16 -15.24 12.14 -18.10
CA ASP A 16 -16.23 11.25 -18.72
C ASP A 16 -16.71 10.13 -17.77
N ALA A 17 -16.09 9.98 -16.59
CA ALA A 17 -16.45 8.93 -15.64
C ALA A 17 -17.69 9.32 -14.83
N GLU A 18 -18.72 8.47 -14.87
CA GLU A 18 -19.90 8.63 -14.03
C GLU A 18 -19.63 8.06 -12.63
N VAL A 19 -19.49 8.94 -11.63
CA VAL A 19 -19.32 8.55 -10.23
C VAL A 19 -20.64 8.69 -9.49
N THR A 20 -21.24 7.56 -9.12
CA THR A 20 -22.44 7.52 -8.28
C THR A 20 -22.13 6.98 -6.89
N GLY A 21 -22.91 7.41 -5.90
CA GLY A 21 -22.74 7.03 -4.51
C GLY A 21 -24.06 6.63 -3.90
N VAL A 22 -24.20 5.35 -3.56
CA VAL A 22 -25.37 4.84 -2.83
C VAL A 22 -25.03 4.71 -1.35
N VAL A 23 -25.97 5.11 -0.49
CA VAL A 23 -25.84 4.87 0.95
C VAL A 23 -26.11 3.39 1.20
N GLY A 24 -25.03 2.63 1.36
CA GLY A 24 -25.07 1.20 1.66
C GLY A 24 -25.39 0.88 3.13
N ARG A 25 -25.11 -0.36 3.52
CA ARG A 25 -25.26 -0.83 4.91
C ARG A 25 -24.42 0.00 5.87
N ARG A 26 -24.88 0.12 7.13
CA ARG A 26 -24.16 0.88 8.15
C ARG A 26 -22.72 0.35 8.28
N ALA A 27 -21.76 1.26 8.19
CA ALA A 27 -20.31 1.02 8.22
C ALA A 27 -19.66 0.34 6.99
N SER A 28 -20.43 -0.03 5.96
CA SER A 28 -19.87 -0.51 4.69
C SER A 28 -19.30 0.64 3.85
N TYR A 29 -18.33 0.31 3.01
CA TYR A 29 -17.80 1.18 1.96
C TYR A 29 -17.34 0.27 0.84
N GLU A 30 -18.08 0.31 -0.26
CA GLU A 30 -17.92 -0.60 -1.38
C GLU A 30 -17.72 0.25 -2.62
N VAL A 31 -16.79 -0.16 -3.47
CA VAL A 31 -16.49 0.53 -4.72
C VAL A 31 -16.67 -0.46 -5.85
N GLU A 32 -17.47 -0.05 -6.82
CA GLU A 32 -17.78 -0.80 -8.02
C GLU A 32 -17.36 0.04 -9.23
N ILE A 33 -16.77 -0.60 -10.22
CA ILE A 33 -16.41 0.02 -11.49
C ILE A 33 -16.97 -0.89 -12.59
N ASN A 34 -17.76 -0.32 -13.51
CA ASN A 34 -18.41 -1.08 -14.59
C ASN A 34 -19.18 -2.31 -14.08
N GLU A 35 -20.01 -2.13 -13.05
CA GLU A 35 -20.81 -3.19 -12.41
C GLU A 35 -19.99 -4.31 -11.73
N GLN A 36 -18.66 -4.13 -11.60
CA GLN A 36 -17.79 -5.08 -10.94
C GLN A 36 -17.36 -4.53 -9.57
N LEU A 37 -17.65 -5.28 -8.50
CA LEU A 37 -17.17 -4.97 -7.15
C LEU A 37 -15.64 -5.11 -7.08
N ILE A 38 -14.95 -3.97 -7.07
CA ILE A 38 -13.50 -3.91 -6.98
C ILE A 38 -13.01 -3.80 -5.54
N PHE A 39 -13.80 -3.28 -4.61
CA PHE A 39 -13.38 -3.13 -3.22
C PHE A 39 -14.55 -3.24 -2.24
N SER A 40 -14.35 -3.96 -1.14
CA SER A 40 -15.25 -3.90 0.02
C SER A 40 -14.46 -3.66 1.31
N LYS A 41 -14.83 -2.61 2.03
CA LYS A 41 -14.30 -2.31 3.36
C LYS A 41 -14.61 -3.41 4.37
N LEU A 42 -15.73 -4.10 4.22
CA LEU A 42 -16.10 -5.18 5.12
C LEU A 42 -15.14 -6.38 4.97
N GLU A 43 -14.68 -6.64 3.75
CA GLU A 43 -13.69 -7.69 3.47
C GLU A 43 -12.26 -7.25 3.85
N THR A 44 -11.92 -6.02 3.51
CA THR A 44 -10.55 -5.52 3.68
C THR A 44 -10.27 -5.00 5.09
N GLY A 45 -11.30 -4.66 5.88
CA GLY A 45 -11.20 -4.14 7.24
C GLY A 45 -10.63 -2.71 7.32
N GLY A 46 -10.70 -1.95 6.22
CA GLY A 46 -10.14 -0.61 6.09
C GLY A 46 -10.77 0.15 4.92
N PHE A 47 -10.46 1.43 4.77
CA PHE A 47 -10.83 2.18 3.56
C PHE A 47 -9.79 1.95 2.46
N PRO A 48 -10.18 2.03 1.18
CA PRO A 48 -9.21 1.96 0.09
C PRO A 48 -8.37 3.24 0.08
N SER A 49 -7.17 3.17 -0.51
CA SER A 49 -6.43 4.39 -0.83
C SER A 49 -7.03 5.04 -2.08
N GLU A 50 -6.90 6.35 -2.20
CA GLU A 50 -7.36 7.07 -3.40
C GLU A 50 -6.62 6.59 -4.65
N ASP A 51 -5.31 6.37 -4.53
CA ASP A 51 -4.44 5.86 -5.59
C ASP A 51 -4.89 4.47 -6.09
N ASP A 52 -5.29 3.56 -5.20
CA ASP A 52 -5.82 2.24 -5.60
C ASP A 52 -7.12 2.37 -6.41
N ILE A 53 -8.01 3.30 -6.03
CA ILE A 53 -9.25 3.53 -6.76
C ILE A 53 -8.94 4.18 -8.12
N LEU A 54 -8.08 5.20 -8.16
CA LEU A 54 -7.70 5.87 -9.42
C LEU A 54 -7.02 4.90 -10.38
N ALA A 55 -6.11 4.04 -9.90
CA ALA A 55 -5.48 3.01 -10.71
C ALA A 55 -6.52 2.01 -11.29
N ALA A 56 -7.55 1.66 -10.51
CA ALA A 56 -8.63 0.80 -10.98
C ALA A 56 -9.53 1.51 -12.00
N VAL A 57 -9.84 2.79 -11.80
CA VAL A 57 -10.59 3.62 -12.78
C VAL A 57 -9.80 3.77 -14.07
N GLN A 58 -8.50 4.06 -14.00
CA GLN A 58 -7.61 4.14 -15.15
C GLN A 58 -7.58 2.81 -15.92
N ALA A 59 -7.48 1.68 -15.20
CA ALA A 59 -7.51 0.37 -15.84
C ALA A 59 -8.83 0.11 -16.57
N ALA A 60 -9.97 0.45 -15.97
CA ALA A 60 -11.26 0.39 -16.64
C ALA A 60 -11.32 1.29 -17.87
N TYR A 61 -10.79 2.51 -17.78
CA TYR A 61 -10.76 3.48 -18.88
C TYR A 61 -9.92 2.97 -20.05
N ASP A 62 -8.79 2.32 -19.79
CA ASP A 62 -7.95 1.65 -20.78
C ASP A 62 -8.60 0.38 -21.39
N GLY A 63 -9.81 0.00 -20.95
CA GLY A 63 -10.45 -1.27 -21.34
C GLY A 63 -9.75 -2.51 -20.77
N LYS A 64 -8.89 -2.33 -19.77
CA LYS A 64 -8.22 -3.43 -19.06
C LYS A 64 -9.17 -4.01 -18.00
N PRO A 65 -9.04 -5.30 -17.67
CA PRO A 65 -9.84 -5.89 -16.61
C PRO A 65 -9.53 -5.21 -15.26
N VAL A 66 -10.57 -4.70 -14.59
CA VAL A 66 -10.43 -4.13 -13.26
C VAL A 66 -10.13 -5.23 -12.24
N GLN A 67 -9.06 -5.05 -11.48
CA GLN A 67 -8.66 -6.01 -10.47
C GLN A 67 -9.31 -5.67 -9.13
N LYS A 68 -9.76 -6.71 -8.41
CA LYS A 68 -10.26 -6.53 -7.06
C LYS A 68 -9.11 -6.05 -6.17
N ILE A 69 -9.31 -4.92 -5.50
CA ILE A 69 -8.40 -4.32 -4.53
C ILE A 69 -8.46 -5.15 -3.25
N THR A 70 -7.83 -6.32 -3.29
CA THR A 70 -7.69 -7.21 -2.14
C THR A 70 -6.42 -6.82 -1.37
N ARG A 71 -6.56 -5.79 -0.53
CA ARG A 71 -5.55 -5.34 0.45
C ARG A 71 -4.17 -4.99 -0.13
N LYS A 72 -4.00 -3.72 -0.46
CA LYS A 72 -2.70 -3.05 -0.40
C LYS A 72 -2.56 -2.15 0.82
N ARG A 73 -2.91 -2.68 2.00
CA ARG A 73 -2.88 -1.95 3.28
C ARG A 73 -1.49 -1.33 3.58
N TYR A 74 -0.43 -1.84 2.95
CA TYR A 74 0.95 -1.44 3.18
C TYR A 74 1.64 -0.84 1.96
N GLU A 75 0.95 -0.72 0.81
CA GLU A 75 1.56 -0.11 -0.38
C GLU A 75 1.98 1.35 -0.14
N PRO A 76 1.16 2.22 0.49
CA PRO A 76 1.59 3.60 0.75
C PRO A 76 2.89 3.66 1.57
N ARG A 77 3.00 2.82 2.61
CA ARG A 77 4.23 2.70 3.42
C ARG A 77 5.41 2.19 2.63
N TYR A 78 5.20 1.20 1.76
CA TYR A 78 6.24 0.72 0.87
C TYR A 78 6.71 1.84 -0.07
N ARG A 79 5.78 2.60 -0.67
CA ARG A 79 6.11 3.71 -1.59
C ARG A 79 6.89 4.82 -0.87
N GLU A 80 6.47 5.22 0.34
CA GLU A 80 7.22 6.21 1.14
C GLU A 80 8.64 5.72 1.43
N LEU A 81 8.78 4.50 1.95
CA LEU A 81 10.08 3.91 2.25
C LEU A 81 10.95 3.78 1.01
N ALA A 82 10.39 3.36 -0.12
CA ALA A 82 11.09 3.24 -1.38
C ALA A 82 11.53 4.60 -1.93
N SER A 83 10.72 5.65 -1.76
CA SER A 83 11.07 7.01 -2.15
C SER A 83 12.23 7.54 -1.33
N VAL A 84 12.21 7.35 0.00
CA VAL A 84 13.31 7.75 0.88
C VAL A 84 14.58 6.98 0.55
N ALA A 85 14.48 5.65 0.40
CA ALA A 85 15.62 4.81 0.07
C ALA A 85 16.24 5.19 -1.29
N LYS A 86 15.44 5.48 -2.32
CA LYS A 86 15.95 5.95 -3.62
C LYS A 86 16.54 7.37 -3.57
N SER A 87 16.05 8.21 -2.67
CA SER A 87 16.60 9.56 -2.49
C SER A 87 17.99 9.51 -1.85
N GLU A 88 18.18 8.65 -0.85
CA GLU A 88 19.48 8.46 -0.17
C GLU A 88 20.44 7.61 -1.02
N PHE A 89 19.91 6.59 -1.70
CA PHE A 89 20.67 5.64 -2.51
C PHE A 89 20.09 5.56 -3.93
N PRO A 90 20.47 6.47 -4.84
CA PRO A 90 19.95 6.50 -6.20
C PRO A 90 20.32 5.24 -7.01
N ASP A 91 21.42 4.57 -6.67
CA ASP A 91 21.87 3.31 -7.27
C ASP A 91 21.15 2.06 -6.69
N ALA A 92 20.34 2.22 -5.64
CA ALA A 92 19.65 1.08 -5.03
C ALA A 92 18.40 0.67 -5.83
N ASP A 93 18.35 -0.61 -6.22
CA ASP A 93 17.13 -1.20 -6.80
C ASP A 93 16.14 -1.57 -5.70
N VAL A 94 15.09 -0.75 -5.56
CA VAL A 94 13.99 -1.01 -4.64
C VAL A 94 12.81 -1.57 -5.41
N SER A 95 12.49 -2.83 -5.15
CA SER A 95 11.32 -3.53 -5.67
C SER A 95 10.42 -4.03 -4.53
N GLY A 96 9.13 -4.14 -4.81
CA GLY A 96 8.13 -4.56 -3.84
C GLY A 96 7.10 -5.45 -4.51
N PHE A 97 6.73 -6.52 -3.83
CA PHE A 97 5.70 -7.45 -4.29
C PHE A 97 4.68 -7.69 -3.17
N VAL A 98 3.46 -8.07 -3.57
CA VAL A 98 2.42 -8.41 -2.60
C VAL A 98 2.72 -9.80 -2.04
N GLY A 99 3.14 -9.84 -0.78
CA GLY A 99 3.40 -11.06 -0.03
C GLY A 99 2.15 -11.69 0.60
N ARG A 100 2.37 -12.56 1.60
CA ARG A 100 1.30 -13.20 2.36
C ARG A 100 0.43 -12.15 3.07
N THR A 101 -0.87 -12.40 3.15
CA THR A 101 -1.81 -11.53 3.88
C THR A 101 -1.29 -11.20 5.29
N GLY A 102 -1.05 -9.91 5.54
CA GLY A 102 -0.60 -9.40 6.84
C GLY A 102 0.91 -9.41 7.07
N SER A 103 1.71 -9.94 6.12
CA SER A 103 3.17 -9.85 6.17
C SER A 103 3.67 -8.50 5.65
N PHE A 104 4.82 -8.10 6.16
CA PHE A 104 5.62 -6.99 5.66
C PHE A 104 7.06 -7.40 5.89
N GLU A 105 7.75 -7.72 4.80
CA GLU A 105 9.04 -8.39 4.80
C GLU A 105 10.01 -7.56 3.98
N ILE A 106 11.21 -7.36 4.50
CA ILE A 106 12.24 -6.58 3.82
C ILE A 106 13.44 -7.47 3.60
N VAL A 107 13.86 -7.51 2.34
CA VAL A 107 14.98 -8.31 1.87
C VAL A 107 16.01 -7.35 1.26
N ILE A 108 17.25 -7.43 1.71
CA ILE A 108 18.37 -6.65 1.15
C ILE A 108 19.43 -7.65 0.68
N ASN A 109 19.87 -7.53 -0.58
CA ASN A 109 20.82 -8.47 -1.20
C ASN A 109 20.45 -9.96 -1.03
N GLY A 110 19.14 -10.28 -1.10
CA GLY A 110 18.63 -11.65 -0.95
C GLY A 110 18.53 -12.15 0.49
N GLN A 111 18.89 -11.35 1.49
CA GLN A 111 18.78 -11.69 2.91
C GLN A 111 17.56 -11.03 3.55
N LEU A 112 16.67 -11.82 4.18
CA LEU A 112 15.53 -11.31 4.93
C LEU A 112 16.02 -10.62 6.22
N ILE A 113 15.91 -9.30 6.27
CA ILE A 113 16.38 -8.48 7.38
C ILE A 113 15.28 -8.15 8.38
N PHE A 114 14.03 -8.17 7.95
CA PHE A 114 12.89 -7.84 8.79
C PHE A 114 11.66 -8.61 8.35
N SER A 115 10.91 -9.13 9.32
CA SER A 115 9.57 -9.65 9.09
C SER A 115 8.63 -9.15 10.17
N LYS A 116 7.56 -8.48 9.73
CA LYS A 116 6.47 -8.05 10.62
C LYS A 116 5.77 -9.23 11.31
N LEU A 117 5.75 -10.41 10.69
CA LEU A 117 5.16 -11.59 11.33
C LEU A 117 6.00 -12.05 12.52
N GLU A 118 7.32 -11.85 12.47
CA GLU A 118 8.23 -12.18 13.56
C GLU A 118 8.24 -11.10 14.65
N THR A 119 8.26 -9.82 14.25
CA THR A 119 8.38 -8.69 15.19
C THR A 119 7.04 -8.14 15.69
N GLY A 120 5.92 -8.60 15.13
CA GLY A 120 4.57 -8.17 15.51
C GLY A 120 4.19 -6.75 15.08
N GLY A 121 5.06 -6.02 14.36
CA GLY A 121 4.91 -4.60 14.09
C GLY A 121 5.53 -4.14 12.77
N PHE A 122 5.48 -2.83 12.51
CA PHE A 122 6.18 -2.23 11.35
C PHE A 122 7.60 -1.85 11.72
N PRO A 123 8.58 -1.93 10.81
CA PRO A 123 9.91 -1.43 11.11
C PRO A 123 9.89 0.10 11.22
N TYR A 124 10.91 0.67 11.87
CA TYR A 124 11.18 2.10 11.77
C TYR A 124 11.91 2.40 10.47
N GLU A 125 11.60 3.53 9.85
CA GLU A 125 12.24 3.97 8.60
C GLU A 125 13.75 4.09 8.78
N ASP A 126 14.20 4.72 9.88
CA ASP A 126 15.62 4.83 10.24
C ASP A 126 16.33 3.47 10.32
N ASP A 127 15.68 2.43 10.87
CA ASP A 127 16.30 1.11 10.96
C ASP A 127 16.53 0.52 9.56
N ILE A 128 15.61 0.76 8.62
CA ILE A 128 15.75 0.30 7.23
C ILE A 128 16.86 1.06 6.52
N ILE A 129 16.87 2.39 6.61
CA ILE A 129 17.88 3.23 5.96
C ILE A 129 19.27 2.89 6.50
N ASN A 130 19.42 2.70 7.81
CA ASN A 130 20.69 2.25 8.40
C ASN A 130 21.12 0.86 7.88
N ALA A 131 20.16 -0.06 7.68
CA ALA A 131 20.47 -1.37 7.11
C ALA A 131 20.92 -1.25 5.64
N VAL A 132 20.23 -0.45 4.83
CA VAL A 132 20.63 -0.19 3.43
C VAL A 132 22.00 0.47 3.37
N GLN A 133 22.25 1.49 4.21
CA GLN A 133 23.54 2.17 4.33
C GLN A 133 24.66 1.19 4.71
N ALA A 134 24.44 0.32 5.71
CA ALA A 134 25.43 -0.67 6.11
C ALA A 134 25.82 -1.60 4.94
N VAL A 135 24.83 -2.06 4.18
CA VAL A 135 25.09 -2.88 2.99
C VAL A 135 25.83 -2.10 1.91
N TYR A 136 25.46 -0.83 1.70
CA TYR A 136 26.12 0.06 0.76
C TYR A 136 27.60 0.29 1.12
N ASP A 137 27.91 0.41 2.41
CA ASP A 137 29.28 0.48 2.96
C ASP A 137 30.04 -0.86 2.92
N GLY A 138 29.42 -1.94 2.41
CA GLY A 138 30.01 -3.29 2.38
C GLY A 138 30.05 -3.99 3.74
N LYS A 139 29.27 -3.52 4.71
CA LYS A 139 29.14 -4.15 6.04
C LYS A 139 28.07 -5.26 6.01
N PRO A 140 28.17 -6.25 6.92
CA PRO A 140 27.13 -7.26 7.05
C PRO A 140 25.81 -6.63 7.49
N VAL A 141 24.73 -7.13 6.91
CA VAL A 141 23.36 -6.72 7.21
C VAL A 141 22.90 -7.44 8.49
N GLU A 142 22.37 -6.70 9.46
CA GLU A 142 21.83 -7.25 10.70
C GLU A 142 20.30 -7.35 10.65
N LYS A 143 19.75 -8.33 11.38
CA LYS A 143 18.30 -8.53 11.45
C LYS A 143 17.68 -7.49 12.36
N ILE A 144 16.70 -6.76 11.84
CA ILE A 144 15.96 -5.74 12.58
C ILE A 144 14.89 -6.43 13.43
N THR A 145 15.01 -6.28 14.74
CA THR A 145 14.04 -6.82 15.72
C THR A 145 13.13 -5.75 16.30
N LYS A 146 13.47 -4.47 16.11
CA LYS A 146 12.65 -3.34 16.54
C LYS A 146 11.45 -3.19 15.62
N SER A 147 10.29 -2.99 16.22
CA SER A 147 9.08 -2.69 15.49
C SER A 147 8.21 -1.70 16.25
N ARG A 148 7.43 -0.92 15.51
CA ARG A 148 6.35 -0.10 16.03
C ARG A 148 5.22 -1.03 16.47
N PRO A 149 4.75 -0.94 17.72
CA PRO A 149 3.64 -1.76 18.19
C PRO A 149 2.43 -1.56 17.26
N PRO A 150 1.58 -2.58 17.07
CA PRO A 150 0.39 -2.42 16.26
C PRO A 150 -0.45 -1.28 16.85
N CYS A 151 -0.67 -0.21 16.08
CA CYS A 151 -1.63 0.82 16.45
C CYS A 151 -3.03 0.20 16.46
N VAL A 152 -3.44 -0.29 17.62
CA VAL A 152 -4.82 -0.64 17.93
C VAL A 152 -5.48 0.63 18.43
N ILE A 153 -6.37 1.20 17.61
CA ILE A 153 -7.47 2.00 18.15
C ILE A 153 -8.51 0.94 18.57
N LEU A 154 -8.65 0.73 19.88
CA LEU A 154 -9.74 -0.02 20.49
C LEU A 154 -11.01 0.83 20.49
#